data_AF-A0A969YKT6-F1
#
_entry.id   AF-A0A969YKT6-F1
#
_cell.length_a   1.000
_cell.length_b   1.000
_cell.length_c   1.000
_cell.angle_alpha   90.00
_cell.angle_beta   90.00
_cell.angle_gamma   90.00
#
_symmetry.space_group_name_H-M   'P 1'
#
loop_
_entity.id
_entity.type
_entity.pdbx_description
1 polymer ?
#
loop_
_entity_poly.entity_id
_entity_poly.type
_entity_poly.pdbx_seq_one_letter_code
_entity_poly.pdbx_strand_id
1 'polypeptide(L)' 'MVVVFERITMNRNIQCAHCGCRFEPNPRVKNQSCCSQKDCQRARKRKWRKAKLVSDPDYKANQRDCQRE' A
#
# COMPACT_ATOMS: atom_id res chain seq x y z
N MET A 1 -33.14 7.57 -5.08
CA MET A 1 -32.36 8.06 -3.93
C MET A 1 -30.88 7.83 -4.20
N VAL A 2 -30.23 8.76 -4.91
CA VAL A 2 -28.77 8.74 -5.06
C VAL A 2 -28.19 9.30 -3.77
N VAL A 3 -27.65 8.42 -2.93
CA VAL A 3 -26.84 8.84 -1.78
C VAL A 3 -25.53 9.42 -2.34
N VAL A 4 -25.56 10.71 -2.66
CA VAL A 4 -24.35 11.50 -2.89
C VAL A 4 -23.68 11.60 -1.53
N PHE A 5 -22.77 10.67 -1.23
CA PHE A 5 -21.89 10.74 -0.07
C PHE A 5 -20.94 11.92 -0.27
N GLU A 6 -21.45 13.14 -0.04
CA GLU A 6 -20.66 14.35 -0.01
C GLU A 6 -19.70 14.32 1.18
N ARG A 7 -18.45 13.99 0.85
CA ARG A 7 -17.24 14.74 1.22
C ARG A 7 -17.10 15.14 2.69
N ILE A 8 -16.49 14.25 3.48
CA ILE A 8 -15.54 14.67 4.52
C ILE A 8 -14.14 14.24 4.07
N THR A 9 -13.58 14.97 3.10
CA THR A 9 -12.17 14.85 2.76
C THR A 9 -11.38 15.72 3.73
N MET A 10 -10.98 15.15 4.87
CA MET A 10 -9.88 15.75 5.62
C MET A 10 -8.59 15.48 4.83
N ASN A 11 -8.27 16.39 3.90
CA ASN A 11 -6.97 16.43 3.21
C ASN A 11 -5.89 16.81 4.22
N ARG A 12 -5.51 15.84 5.06
CA ARG A 12 -4.34 15.96 5.93
C ARG A 12 -3.15 15.69 5.04
N ASN A 13 -2.38 16.73 4.74
CA ASN A 13 -1.16 16.60 3.97
C ASN A 13 -0.17 15.74 4.78
N ILE A 14 0.00 14.47 4.38
CA ILE A 14 0.84 13.51 5.11
C ILE A 14 2.21 13.39 4.44
N GLN A 15 3.21 13.01 5.23
CA GLN A 15 4.56 12.79 4.73
C GLN A 15 4.73 11.36 4.22
N CYS A 16 5.29 11.20 3.03
CA CYS A 16 5.62 9.90 2.47
C CYS A 16 6.73 9.23 3.29
N ALA A 17 6.49 8.01 3.76
CA ALA A 17 7.47 7.23 4.51
C ALA A 17 8.72 6.84 3.70
N HIS A 18 8.71 6.99 2.37
CA HIS A 18 9.84 6.63 1.50
C HIS A 18 10.63 7.85 1.03
N CYS A 19 9.97 8.87 0.45
CA CYS A 19 10.63 10.03 -0.12
C CYS A 19 10.55 11.29 0.76
N GLY A 20 9.80 11.27 1.86
CA GLY A 20 9.62 12.44 2.73
C GLY A 20 8.78 13.57 2.12
N CYS A 21 8.28 13.44 0.88
CA CYS A 21 7.42 14.44 0.28
C CYS A 21 6.06 14.50 0.98
N ARG A 22 5.53 15.71 1.12
CA ARG A 22 4.15 15.95 1.52
C ARG A 22 3.21 15.62 0.36
N PHE A 23 2.18 14.82 0.62
CA PHE A 23 1.17 14.47 -0.38
C PHE A 23 -0.22 14.35 0.25
N GLU A 24 -1.23 14.53 -0.59
CA GLU A 24 -2.62 14.38 -0.18
C GLU A 24 -3.03 12.89 -0.29
N PRO A 25 -3.38 12.25 0.84
CA PRO A 25 -3.78 10.85 0.84
C PRO A 25 -5.16 10.70 0.22
N ASN A 26 -5.36 9.61 -0.52
CA ASN A 26 -6.67 9.29 -1.05
C ASN A 26 -7.63 8.94 0.10
N PRO A 27 -8.76 9.65 0.26
CA PRO A 27 -9.70 9.44 1.38
C PRO A 27 -10.33 8.05 1.39
N ARG A 28 -10.34 7.33 0.26
CA ARG A 28 -10.81 5.93 0.19
C ARG A 28 -9.83 4.95 0.81
N VAL A 29 -8.57 5.35 1.01
CA VAL A 29 -7.49 4.47 1.48
C VAL A 29 -7.08 4.89 2.89
N LYS A 30 -7.67 4.24 3.91
CA LYS A 30 -7.48 4.59 5.33
C LYS A 30 -6.01 4.53 5.82
N ASN A 31 -5.16 3.73 5.20
CA ASN A 31 -3.78 3.47 5.66
C ASN A 31 -2.72 3.83 4.61
N GLN A 32 -2.91 4.92 3.87
CA GLN A 32 -1.94 5.35 2.86
C GLN A 32 -0.72 6.01 3.53
N SER A 33 0.45 5.40 3.39
CA SER A 33 1.72 5.86 4.00
C SER A 33 2.81 6.23 2.99
N CYS A 34 2.57 5.98 1.70
CA CYS A 34 3.47 6.31 0.61
C CYS A 34 2.72 7.09 -0.46
N CYS A 35 3.39 8.07 -1.05
CA CYS A 35 2.83 8.87 -2.14
C CYS A 35 2.61 8.03 -3.41
N SER A 36 1.92 8.62 -4.37
CA SER A 36 1.58 7.99 -5.66
C SER A 36 2.77 7.74 -6.58
N GLN A 37 3.98 8.19 -6.22
CA GLN A 37 5.20 7.99 -6.99
C GLN A 37 5.53 6.50 -7.14
N LYS A 38 5.95 6.10 -8.34
CA LYS A 38 6.21 4.69 -8.69
C LYS A 38 7.24 4.05 -7.76
N ASP A 39 8.29 4.77 -7.39
CA ASP A 39 9.35 4.25 -6.52
C ASP A 39 8.88 4.04 -5.09
N CYS A 40 8.08 4.98 -4.57
CA CYS A 40 7.50 4.88 -3.23
C CYS A 40 6.47 3.72 -3.15
N GLN A 41 5.67 3.53 -4.20
CA GLN A 41 4.76 2.39 -4.34
C GLN A 41 5.53 1.06 -4.40
N ARG A 42 6.62 1.00 -5.16
CA ARG A 42 7.50 -0.19 -5.26
C ARG A 42 8.12 -0.54 -3.92
N ALA A 43 8.65 0.45 -3.20
CA ALA A 43 9.22 0.26 -1.87
C ALA A 43 8.19 -0.27 -0.86
N ARG A 44 6.97 0.29 -0.86
CA ARG A 44 5.86 -0.22 -0.03
C ARG A 44 5.56 -1.68 -0.33
N LYS A 45 5.40 -2.06 -1.61
CA LYS A 45 5.15 -3.46 -2.00
C LYS A 45 6.29 -4.38 -1.57
N ARG A 46 7.54 -3.94 -1.69
CA ARG A 46 8.71 -4.71 -1.26
C ARG A 46 8.70 -4.94 0.25
N LYS A 47 8.38 -3.91 1.05
CA LYS A 47 8.25 -4.03 2.52
C LYS A 47 7.12 -5.00 2.90
N TRP A 48 5.97 -4.88 2.24
CA TRP A 48 4.85 -5.82 2.44
C TRP A 48 5.24 -7.27 2.10
N ARG A 49 5.89 -7.49 0.96
CA ARG A 49 6.35 -8.83 0.55
C ARG A 49 7.37 -9.41 1.53
N LYS A 50 8.32 -8.60 2.03
CA LYS A 50 9.26 -9.03 3.07
C LYS A 50 8.53 -9.42 4.36
N ALA A 51 7.58 -8.60 4.81
CA ALA A 51 6.78 -8.91 6.00
C ALA A 51 5.96 -10.20 5.81
N LYS A 52 5.38 -10.40 4.62
CA LYS A 52 4.68 -11.64 4.27
C LYS A 52 5.60 -12.86 4.31
N LEU A 53 6.80 -12.77 3.74
CA LEU A 53 7.79 -13.86 3.79
C LEU A 53 8.26 -14.22 5.20
N VAL A 54 8.22 -13.27 6.15
CA VAL A 54 8.58 -13.51 7.55
C VAL A 54 7.39 -14.08 8.33
N SER A 55 6.19 -13.56 8.08
CA SER A 55 4.96 -14.00 8.75
C SER A 55 4.46 -15.35 8.26
N ASP A 56 4.80 -15.73 7.03
CA ASP A 56 4.27 -16.90 6.34
C ASP A 56 5.44 -17.69 5.73
N PRO A 57 6.02 -18.63 6.49
CA PRO A 57 7.09 -19.49 5.98
C PRO A 57 6.59 -20.47 4.89
N ASP A 58 5.31 -20.84 4.89
CA ASP A 58 4.69 -21.71 3.89
C ASP A 58 4.51 -21.03 2.52
N TYR A 59 4.46 -19.69 2.48
CA TYR A 59 4.41 -18.91 1.24
C TYR A 59 5.60 -19.20 0.29
N LYS A 60 6.78 -19.56 0.83
CA LYS A 60 7.94 -19.92 -0.01
C LYS A 60 7.78 -21.28 -0.69
N ALA A 61 7.09 -22.23 -0.06
CA ALA A 61 6.84 -23.56 -0.62
C ALA A 61 5.83 -23.46 -1.76
N ASN A 62 4.73 -22.74 -1.52
CA ASN A 62 3.65 -22.57 -2.50
C ASN A 62 4.08 -21.85 -3.78
N GLN A 63 5.09 -20.96 -3.70
CA GLN A 63 5.65 -20.31 -4.90
C GLN A 63 6.41 -21.28 -5.81
N ARG A 64 7.05 -22.31 -5.26
CA ARG A 64 7.79 -23.31 -6.04
C ARG A 64 6.85 -24.30 -6.72
N ASP A 65 5.74 -24.62 -6.07
CA ASP A 65 4.78 -25.59 -6.59
C ASP A 65 3.96 -25.00 -7.74
N CYS A 66 3.50 -23.74 -7.63
CA CYS A 66 2.84 -23.04 -8.75
C CYS A 66 3.73 -22.77 -9.97
N GLN A 67 5.04 -23.01 -9.90
CA GLN A 67 5.97 -22.81 -11.02
C GLN A 67 6.36 -24.13 -11.72
N ARG A 68 5.86 -25.27 -11.21
CA ARG A 68 6.12 -26.61 -11.77
C ARG A 68 4.92 -27.25 -12.48
N GLU A 69 3.74 -26.66 -12.37
CA GLU A 69 2.54 -26.99 -13.16
C GLU A 69 2.54 -26.22 -14.49
#